data_AF-A0A9E2NCS2-F1
#
_entry.id   AF-A0A9E2NCS2-F1
#
_cell.length_a   1.000
_cell.length_b   1.000
_cell.length_c   1.000
_cell.angle_alpha   90.00
_cell.angle_beta   90.00
_cell.angle_gamma   90.00
#
_symmetry.space_group_name_H-M   'P 1'
#
loop_
_entity.id
_entity.type
_entity.pdbx_description
1 polymer ?
#
loop_
_entity_poly.entity_id
_entity_poly.type
_entity_poly.pdbx_seq_one_letter_code
_entity_poly.pdbx_strand_id
1 'polypeptide(L)'
;MKWDESAREAVSKAPFFVRKRIVRRVEEEASRVGAEVVRLEHVRSCQRRFLDNMENDVQGWRIETCFGSGGCPNRTAADDGLAARIEGRLKEADLKAFLKSRVRGPLKMHHEFRVSLSDCPNACSRPQIADVGLIGARRPRVRPEEPCSQCRACVEVCQEEAIGLSDKAGGPVLDDQRCLACGRCIEACPSGTIVEGDSGWRFQVGGRLGRHPRLAREVAGLHGAEQVLAMIEGAIEHYKANNRRGERFGDVLGRTGWEPEFDSSKE
;
A
#
# COMPACT_ATOMS: atom_id res chain seq x y z
N MET A 1 25.97 -6.43 -27.08
CA MET A 1 27.04 -5.54 -27.61
C MET A 1 28.36 -5.88 -26.90
N LYS A 2 29.55 -5.47 -27.38
CA LYS A 2 30.78 -5.59 -26.58
C LYS A 2 30.78 -4.51 -25.49
N TRP A 3 31.39 -4.77 -24.34
CA TRP A 3 31.44 -3.84 -23.21
C TRP A 3 32.86 -3.73 -22.71
N ASP A 4 33.32 -2.50 -22.43
CA ASP A 4 34.57 -2.29 -21.70
C ASP A 4 34.41 -2.65 -20.21
N GLU A 5 35.55 -2.87 -19.55
CA GLU A 5 35.59 -3.29 -18.14
C GLU A 5 35.00 -2.24 -17.19
N SER A 6 35.29 -0.96 -17.44
CA SER A 6 34.80 0.15 -16.62
C SER A 6 33.28 0.34 -16.67
N ALA A 7 32.66 0.07 -17.82
CA ALA A 7 31.22 0.11 -18.01
C ALA A 7 30.54 -1.07 -17.30
N ARG A 8 31.14 -2.25 -17.36
CA ARG A 8 30.67 -3.44 -16.62
C ARG A 8 30.74 -3.20 -15.11
N GLU A 9 31.83 -2.65 -14.62
CA GLU A 9 32.00 -2.33 -13.21
C GLU A 9 31.00 -1.25 -12.74
N ALA A 10 30.71 -0.25 -13.58
CA ALA A 10 29.72 0.76 -13.25
C ALA A 10 28.30 0.17 -13.12
N VAL A 11 27.92 -0.74 -14.01
CA VAL A 11 26.58 -1.39 -13.96
C VAL A 11 26.49 -2.43 -12.85
N SER A 12 27.58 -3.10 -12.48
CA SER A 12 27.58 -4.10 -11.40
C SER A 12 27.22 -3.49 -10.04
N LYS A 13 27.46 -2.19 -9.83
CA LYS A 13 27.08 -1.45 -8.62
C LYS A 13 25.56 -1.26 -8.46
N ALA A 14 24.77 -1.44 -9.52
CA ALA A 14 23.31 -1.38 -9.44
C ALA A 14 22.72 -2.68 -8.83
N PRO A 15 21.55 -2.62 -8.16
CA PRO A 15 20.89 -3.82 -7.63
C PRO A 15 20.60 -4.85 -8.73
N PHE A 16 20.83 -6.14 -8.46
CA PHE A 16 20.80 -7.20 -9.48
C PHE A 16 19.48 -7.26 -10.27
N PHE A 17 18.36 -6.98 -9.61
CA PHE A 17 17.02 -7.03 -10.21
C PHE A 17 16.74 -5.89 -11.21
N VAL A 18 17.49 -4.78 -11.18
CA VAL A 18 17.40 -3.71 -12.20
C VAL A 18 18.51 -3.78 -13.25
N ARG A 19 19.57 -4.57 -13.03
CA ARG A 19 20.75 -4.62 -13.93
C ARG A 19 20.36 -4.94 -15.37
N LYS A 20 19.48 -5.91 -15.62
CA LYS A 20 19.04 -6.26 -16.99
C LYS A 20 18.41 -5.05 -17.71
N ARG A 21 17.59 -4.26 -17.02
CA ARG A 21 16.95 -3.06 -17.58
C ARG A 21 17.99 -1.96 -17.85
N ILE A 22 18.96 -1.80 -16.96
CA ILE A 22 20.06 -0.83 -17.12
C ILE A 22 20.94 -1.21 -18.31
N VAL A 23 21.36 -2.47 -18.41
CA VAL A 23 22.15 -3.00 -19.55
C VAL A 23 21.44 -2.69 -20.86
N ARG A 24 20.16 -3.01 -20.97
CA ARG A 24 19.37 -2.74 -22.19
C ARG A 24 19.37 -1.26 -22.56
N ARG A 25 19.07 -0.37 -21.61
CA ARG A 25 19.05 1.09 -21.86
C ARG A 25 20.43 1.65 -22.24
N VAL A 26 21.51 1.11 -21.67
CA VAL A 26 22.88 1.53 -22.01
C VAL A 26 23.28 1.03 -23.39
N GLU A 27 22.91 -0.20 -23.78
CA GLU A 27 23.16 -0.70 -25.13
C GLU A 27 22.34 0.07 -26.18
N GLU A 28 21.08 0.41 -25.89
CA GLU A 28 20.27 1.31 -26.73
C GLU A 28 20.96 2.68 -26.92
N GLU A 29 21.51 3.26 -25.86
CA GLU A 29 22.23 4.53 -25.90
C GLU A 29 23.54 4.45 -26.71
N ALA A 30 24.32 3.38 -26.53
CA ALA A 30 25.55 3.13 -27.30
C ALA A 30 25.23 2.92 -28.80
N SER A 31 24.17 2.15 -29.10
CA SER A 31 23.72 1.91 -30.47
C SER A 31 23.28 3.20 -31.15
N ARG A 32 22.60 4.09 -30.42
CA ARG A 32 22.12 5.38 -30.91
C ARG A 32 23.24 6.30 -31.38
N VAL A 33 24.43 6.19 -30.80
CA VAL A 33 25.63 6.95 -31.21
C VAL A 33 26.54 6.15 -32.13
N GLY A 34 26.10 4.98 -32.61
CA GLY A 34 26.87 4.13 -33.52
C GLY A 34 28.07 3.43 -32.89
N ALA A 35 28.10 3.27 -31.57
CA ALA A 35 29.23 2.64 -30.89
C ALA A 35 29.15 1.12 -30.94
N GLU A 36 30.26 0.47 -31.33
CA GLU A 36 30.39 -1.00 -31.33
C GLU A 36 30.70 -1.57 -29.93
N VAL A 37 31.26 -0.74 -29.05
CA VAL A 37 31.64 -1.08 -27.68
C VAL A 37 30.97 -0.13 -26.70
N VAL A 38 30.27 -0.67 -25.72
CA VAL A 38 29.73 0.09 -24.59
C VAL A 38 30.87 0.57 -23.69
N ARG A 39 30.96 1.89 -23.53
CA ARG A 39 31.91 2.57 -22.68
C ARG A 39 31.27 3.23 -21.48
N LEU A 40 32.08 3.59 -20.48
CA LEU A 40 31.62 4.30 -19.28
C LEU A 40 30.85 5.59 -19.61
N GLU A 41 31.20 6.28 -20.69
CA GLU A 41 30.50 7.46 -21.16
C GLU A 41 29.05 7.18 -21.58
N HIS A 42 28.75 6.01 -22.14
CA HIS A 42 27.38 5.59 -22.46
C HIS A 42 26.58 5.31 -21.18
N VAL A 43 27.21 4.70 -20.17
CA VAL A 43 26.59 4.52 -18.85
C VAL A 43 26.27 5.87 -18.21
N ARG A 44 27.23 6.81 -18.21
CA ARG A 44 27.05 8.17 -17.68
C ARG A 44 26.02 8.97 -18.48
N SER A 45 26.01 8.85 -19.82
CA SER A 45 25.01 9.48 -20.68
C SER A 45 23.62 8.95 -20.38
N CYS A 46 23.46 7.62 -20.29
CA CYS A 46 22.20 7.00 -19.93
C CYS A 46 21.71 7.43 -18.54
N GLN A 47 22.62 7.54 -17.55
CA GLN A 47 22.30 8.05 -16.21
C GLN A 47 21.82 9.51 -16.26
N ARG A 48 22.55 10.39 -16.96
CA ARG A 48 22.15 11.80 -17.13
C ARG A 48 20.80 11.92 -17.82
N ARG A 49 20.62 11.25 -18.96
CA ARG A 49 19.32 11.25 -19.67
C ARG A 49 18.19 10.72 -18.81
N PHE A 50 18.42 9.72 -17.96
CA PHE A 50 17.41 9.26 -17.02
C PHE A 50 17.06 10.33 -15.97
N LEU A 51 18.05 11.03 -15.43
CA LEU A 51 17.82 12.12 -14.47
C LEU A 51 17.10 13.31 -15.13
N ASP A 52 17.50 13.67 -16.35
CA ASP A 52 16.94 14.81 -17.11
C ASP A 52 15.51 14.52 -17.58
N ASN A 53 15.20 13.26 -17.90
CA ASN A 53 13.87 12.84 -18.38
C ASN A 53 13.05 12.12 -17.29
N MET A 54 13.46 12.18 -16.02
CA MET A 54 12.77 11.47 -14.94
C MET A 54 11.30 11.85 -14.85
N GLU A 55 10.97 13.11 -15.12
CA GLU A 55 9.59 13.62 -15.15
C GLU A 55 8.68 12.85 -16.12
N ASN A 56 9.23 12.30 -17.21
CA ASN A 56 8.46 11.51 -18.19
C ASN A 56 8.01 10.18 -17.59
N ASP A 57 8.82 9.59 -16.71
CA ASP A 57 8.53 8.34 -16.00
C ASP A 57 7.63 8.54 -14.77
N VAL A 58 7.34 9.78 -14.36
CA VAL A 58 6.44 10.08 -13.23
C VAL A 58 4.99 10.07 -13.69
N GLN A 59 4.15 9.27 -13.03
CA GLN A 59 2.70 9.19 -13.31
C GLN A 59 1.88 10.16 -12.44
N GLY A 60 2.48 10.71 -11.39
CA GLY A 60 1.82 11.56 -10.39
C GLY A 60 1.21 10.77 -9.24
N TRP A 61 1.06 9.46 -9.41
CA TRP A 61 0.61 8.53 -8.39
C TRP A 61 1.34 7.19 -8.52
N ARG A 62 1.22 6.35 -7.49
CA ARG A 62 1.68 4.96 -7.50
C ARG A 62 0.76 4.10 -6.65
N ILE A 63 0.50 2.88 -7.13
CA ILE A 63 -0.16 1.84 -6.36
C ILE A 63 0.81 0.68 -6.13
N GLU A 64 0.89 0.19 -4.90
CA GLU A 64 1.69 -0.99 -4.52
C GLU A 64 0.78 -2.02 -3.85
N THR A 65 0.88 -3.29 -4.27
CA THR A 65 0.07 -4.38 -3.72
C THR A 65 0.97 -5.48 -3.16
N CYS A 66 0.45 -6.27 -2.24
CA CYS A 66 1.11 -7.49 -1.78
C CYS A 66 0.85 -8.67 -2.74
N PHE A 67 1.47 -9.83 -2.47
CA PHE A 67 1.23 -11.07 -3.22
C PHE A 67 -0.11 -11.77 -2.88
N GLY A 68 -1.06 -11.07 -2.27
CA GLY A 68 -2.30 -11.64 -1.76
C GLY A 68 -3.13 -12.36 -2.82
N SER A 69 -3.50 -11.64 -3.89
CA SER A 69 -4.21 -12.19 -5.06
C SER A 69 -3.46 -13.30 -5.80
N GLY A 70 -2.15 -13.44 -5.58
CA GLY A 70 -1.32 -14.53 -6.10
C GLY A 70 -1.43 -15.84 -5.33
N GLY A 71 -2.28 -15.93 -4.30
CA GLY A 71 -2.51 -17.15 -3.51
C GLY A 71 -1.83 -17.16 -2.15
N CYS A 72 -1.62 -16.01 -1.52
CA CYS A 72 -1.06 -15.94 -0.17
C CYS A 72 -2.00 -16.61 0.86
N PRO A 73 -1.50 -17.52 1.73
CA PRO A 73 -2.34 -18.22 2.72
C PRO A 73 -2.79 -17.31 3.88
N ASN A 74 -2.22 -16.11 4.01
CA ASN A 74 -2.59 -15.16 5.07
C ASN A 74 -3.69 -14.19 4.65
N ARG A 75 -4.18 -14.30 3.42
CA ARG A 75 -5.14 -13.38 2.83
C ARG A 75 -6.44 -13.33 3.64
N THR A 76 -6.93 -12.14 3.94
CA THR A 76 -8.21 -11.93 4.64
C THR A 76 -9.23 -11.19 3.77
N ALA A 77 -8.81 -10.24 2.93
CA ALA A 77 -9.71 -9.54 2.01
C ALA A 77 -9.85 -10.30 0.67
N ALA A 78 -11.07 -10.53 0.21
CA ALA A 78 -11.39 -11.33 -0.98
C ALA A 78 -11.66 -10.52 -2.27
N ASP A 79 -11.28 -9.24 -2.32
CA ASP A 79 -11.51 -8.40 -3.50
C ASP A 79 -10.25 -8.28 -4.36
N ASP A 80 -10.14 -9.14 -5.39
CA ASP A 80 -9.06 -9.10 -6.39
C ASP A 80 -9.17 -7.89 -7.35
N GLY A 81 -10.36 -7.27 -7.44
CA GLY A 81 -10.63 -6.15 -8.34
C GLY A 81 -10.30 -4.78 -7.76
N LEU A 82 -10.25 -4.64 -6.43
CA LEU A 82 -10.12 -3.34 -5.77
C LEU A 82 -8.91 -2.53 -6.24
N ALA A 83 -7.74 -3.17 -6.38
CA ALA A 83 -6.53 -2.49 -6.81
C ALA A 83 -6.69 -1.88 -8.22
N ALA A 84 -7.33 -2.59 -9.15
CA ALA A 84 -7.60 -2.09 -10.50
C ALA A 84 -8.62 -0.94 -10.49
N ARG A 85 -9.63 -1.01 -9.62
CA ARG A 85 -10.64 0.05 -9.45
C ARG A 85 -10.02 1.33 -8.89
N ILE A 86 -9.16 1.20 -7.87
CA ILE A 86 -8.38 2.32 -7.31
C ILE A 86 -7.47 2.91 -8.38
N GLU A 87 -6.78 2.07 -9.17
CA GLU A 87 -5.95 2.54 -10.28
C GLU A 87 -6.76 3.38 -11.28
N GLY A 88 -8.00 2.98 -11.57
CA GLY A 88 -8.95 3.77 -12.36
C GLY A 88 -9.19 5.16 -11.77
N ARG A 89 -9.51 5.25 -10.47
CA ARG A 89 -9.71 6.54 -9.78
C ARG A 89 -8.46 7.42 -9.77
N LEU A 90 -7.29 6.83 -9.58
CA LEU A 90 -6.02 7.56 -9.62
C LEU A 90 -5.70 8.11 -11.02
N LYS A 91 -6.05 7.36 -12.08
CA LYS A 91 -5.93 7.83 -13.47
C LYS A 91 -6.87 9.01 -13.73
N GLU A 92 -8.14 8.90 -13.34
CA GLU A 92 -9.16 9.95 -13.48
C GLU A 92 -8.77 11.23 -12.72
N ALA A 93 -8.04 11.10 -11.61
CA ALA A 93 -7.60 12.23 -10.80
C ALA A 93 -6.52 13.11 -11.44
N ASP A 94 -5.88 12.72 -12.55
CA ASP A 94 -4.82 13.49 -13.24
C ASP A 94 -3.81 14.19 -12.28
N LEU A 95 -3.29 13.42 -11.33
CA LEU A 95 -2.36 13.93 -10.32
C LEU A 95 -1.04 14.43 -10.92
N LYS A 96 -0.67 13.97 -12.12
CA LYS A 96 0.52 14.44 -12.83
C LYS A 96 0.41 15.92 -13.19
N ALA A 97 -0.66 16.31 -13.90
CA ALA A 97 -0.86 17.71 -14.29
C ALA A 97 -1.00 18.60 -13.07
N PHE A 98 -1.77 18.13 -12.07
CA PHE A 98 -1.90 18.83 -10.80
C PHE A 98 -0.54 19.08 -10.12
N LEU A 99 0.28 18.05 -9.92
CA LEU A 99 1.57 18.18 -9.26
C LEU A 99 2.55 19.06 -10.04
N LYS A 100 2.55 18.99 -11.38
CA LYS A 100 3.33 19.89 -12.24
C LYS A 100 3.01 21.36 -12.00
N SER A 101 1.74 21.69 -11.73
CA SER A 101 1.33 23.07 -11.42
C SER A 101 1.76 23.56 -10.03
N ARG A 102 2.15 22.65 -9.13
CA ARG A 102 2.43 22.94 -7.70
C ARG A 102 3.91 22.86 -7.34
N VAL A 103 4.64 21.91 -7.91
CA VAL A 103 6.06 21.66 -7.63
C VAL A 103 6.94 22.67 -8.35
N ARG A 104 8.03 23.10 -7.71
CA ARG A 104 9.05 23.92 -8.37
C ARG A 104 10.07 23.02 -9.07
N GLY A 105 10.21 23.21 -10.39
CA GLY A 105 11.12 22.42 -11.21
C GLY A 105 10.52 21.09 -11.68
N PRO A 106 11.34 20.17 -12.21
CA PRO A 106 10.85 18.94 -12.80
C PRO A 106 10.25 18.01 -11.75
N LEU A 107 9.15 17.35 -12.12
CA LEU A 107 8.49 16.36 -11.28
C LEU A 107 9.39 15.13 -11.10
N LYS A 108 9.37 14.58 -9.89
CA LYS A 108 10.21 13.44 -9.46
C LYS A 108 9.36 12.40 -8.75
N MET A 109 9.82 11.14 -8.73
CA MET A 109 9.11 10.00 -8.13
C MET A 109 8.74 10.15 -6.64
N HIS A 110 9.42 11.02 -5.89
CA HIS A 110 9.09 11.26 -4.49
C HIS A 110 7.88 12.19 -4.29
N HIS A 111 7.41 12.86 -5.35
CA HIS A 111 6.20 13.67 -5.34
C HIS A 111 4.94 12.86 -5.62
N GLU A 112 5.07 11.63 -6.12
CA GLU A 112 3.91 10.77 -6.44
C GLU A 112 3.06 10.51 -5.19
N PHE A 113 1.74 10.62 -5.36
CA PHE A 113 0.76 10.20 -4.36
C PHE A 113 0.73 8.67 -4.29
N ARG A 114 0.94 8.09 -3.11
CA ARG A 114 1.10 6.64 -2.96
C ARG A 114 -0.09 6.00 -2.28
N VAL A 115 -0.66 5.00 -2.95
CA VAL A 115 -1.62 4.08 -2.37
C VAL A 115 -0.96 2.72 -2.21
N SER A 116 -1.15 2.06 -1.07
CA SER A 116 -0.61 0.72 -0.84
C SER A 116 -1.67 -0.21 -0.23
N LEU A 117 -1.77 -1.42 -0.77
CA LEU A 117 -2.77 -2.42 -0.39
C LEU A 117 -2.12 -3.72 0.07
N SER A 118 -2.47 -4.15 1.28
CA SER A 118 -2.13 -5.45 1.80
C SER A 118 -3.39 -6.21 2.21
N ASP A 119 -3.56 -7.42 1.71
CA ASP A 119 -4.79 -8.19 1.91
C ASP A 119 -4.92 -8.78 3.32
N CYS A 120 -3.97 -8.50 4.23
CA CYS A 120 -3.98 -8.97 5.61
C CYS A 120 -3.10 -8.09 6.53
N PRO A 121 -3.21 -8.26 7.86
CA PRO A 121 -2.46 -7.47 8.85
C PRO A 121 -0.92 -7.58 8.79
N ASN A 122 -0.36 -8.60 8.13
CA ASN A 122 1.09 -8.70 7.92
C ASN A 122 1.64 -7.56 7.05
N ALA A 123 0.77 -6.88 6.29
CA ALA A 123 1.07 -5.58 5.70
C ALA A 123 2.32 -5.55 4.79
N CYS A 124 2.58 -6.62 4.02
CA CYS A 124 3.81 -6.79 3.24
C CYS A 124 4.08 -5.67 2.23
N SER A 125 3.04 -5.00 1.71
CA SER A 125 3.17 -3.86 0.79
C SER A 125 3.46 -2.53 1.50
N ARG A 126 3.56 -2.55 2.84
CA ARG A 126 3.89 -1.40 3.70
C ARG A 126 2.85 -0.25 3.63
N PRO A 127 1.54 -0.53 3.81
CA PRO A 127 0.49 0.48 3.81
C PRO A 127 0.71 1.60 4.85
N GLN A 128 1.35 1.30 5.98
CA GLN A 128 1.57 2.23 7.08
C GLN A 128 2.48 3.42 6.72
N ILE A 129 3.19 3.36 5.59
CA ILE A 129 4.11 4.42 5.13
C ILE A 129 3.72 5.01 3.77
N ALA A 130 2.51 4.74 3.31
CA ALA A 130 1.92 5.30 2.09
C ALA A 130 0.99 6.48 2.42
N ASP A 131 0.73 7.34 1.41
CA ASP A 131 -0.20 8.46 1.58
C ASP A 131 -1.62 7.94 1.90
N VAL A 132 -2.02 6.83 1.27
CA VAL A 132 -3.17 6.01 1.64
C VAL A 132 -2.73 4.54 1.77
N GLY A 133 -3.08 3.90 2.86
CA GLY A 133 -2.80 2.49 3.14
C GLY A 133 -4.09 1.71 3.39
N LEU A 134 -4.18 0.50 2.83
CA LEU A 134 -5.30 -0.42 3.03
C LEU A 134 -4.78 -1.74 3.59
N ILE A 135 -5.42 -2.22 4.66
CA ILE A 135 -5.13 -3.51 5.28
C ILE A 135 -6.42 -4.32 5.35
N GLY A 136 -6.46 -5.46 4.67
CA GLY A 136 -7.57 -6.40 4.73
C GLY A 136 -7.79 -6.90 6.15
N ALA A 137 -9.05 -7.04 6.56
CA ALA A 137 -9.43 -7.43 7.90
C ALA A 137 -10.77 -8.19 7.93
N ARG A 138 -10.85 -9.16 8.84
CA ARG A 138 -12.03 -9.95 9.18
C ARG A 138 -12.14 -10.01 10.71
N ARG A 139 -13.07 -9.24 11.28
CA ARG A 139 -13.25 -9.13 12.72
C ARG A 139 -14.00 -10.37 13.24
N PRO A 140 -13.44 -11.11 14.21
CA PRO A 140 -14.17 -12.21 14.83
C PRO A 140 -15.27 -11.68 15.76
N ARG A 141 -16.37 -12.43 15.86
CA ARG A 141 -17.44 -12.22 16.84
C ARG A 141 -17.80 -13.54 17.50
N VAL A 142 -18.17 -13.51 18.77
CA VAL A 142 -18.72 -14.66 19.47
C VAL A 142 -20.22 -14.77 19.19
N ARG A 143 -20.67 -15.94 18.76
CA ARG A 143 -22.08 -16.29 18.55
C ARG A 143 -22.59 -17.02 19.81
N PRO A 144 -23.39 -16.37 20.68
CA PRO A 144 -23.81 -16.96 21.95
C PRO A 144 -24.67 -18.22 21.80
N GLU A 145 -25.34 -18.37 20.65
CA GLU A 145 -26.24 -19.49 20.36
C GLU A 145 -25.47 -20.80 20.07
N GLU A 146 -24.18 -20.72 19.72
CA GLU A 146 -23.36 -21.89 19.39
C GLU A 146 -22.41 -22.23 20.55
N PRO A 147 -22.67 -23.32 21.30
CA PRO A 147 -21.94 -23.61 22.52
C PRO A 147 -20.46 -23.89 22.26
N CYS A 148 -19.59 -23.25 23.06
CA CYS A 148 -18.15 -23.47 22.98
C CYS A 148 -17.78 -24.86 23.47
N SER A 149 -16.99 -25.61 22.70
CA SER A 149 -16.42 -26.90 23.12
C SER A 149 -15.22 -26.76 24.07
N GLN A 150 -14.77 -25.54 24.36
CA GLN A 150 -13.57 -25.23 25.14
C GLN A 150 -12.28 -25.91 24.63
N CYS A 151 -12.23 -26.29 23.35
CA CYS A 151 -11.06 -26.96 22.74
C CYS A 151 -9.79 -26.09 22.61
N ARG A 152 -9.88 -24.78 22.91
CA ARG A 152 -8.77 -23.81 22.88
C ARG A 152 -8.16 -23.52 21.51
N ALA A 153 -8.63 -24.12 20.42
CA ALA A 153 -8.10 -23.91 19.07
C ALA A 153 -7.99 -22.43 18.67
N CYS A 154 -8.98 -21.60 19.00
CA CYS A 154 -8.96 -20.15 18.73
C CYS A 154 -7.87 -19.39 19.51
N VAL A 155 -7.56 -19.82 20.74
CA VAL A 155 -6.51 -19.25 21.57
C VAL A 155 -5.14 -19.61 20.98
N GLU A 156 -4.95 -20.87 20.57
CA GLU A 156 -3.69 -21.38 20.02
C GLU A 156 -3.29 -20.72 18.70
N VAL A 157 -4.26 -20.41 17.83
CA VAL A 157 -3.98 -19.75 16.54
C VAL A 157 -3.81 -18.22 16.66
N CYS A 158 -4.15 -17.62 17.79
CA CYS A 158 -4.11 -16.17 17.97
C CYS A 158 -2.69 -15.70 18.35
N GLN A 159 -1.95 -15.19 17.36
CA GLN A 159 -0.59 -14.66 17.58
C GLN A 159 -0.55 -13.38 18.41
N GLU A 160 -1.67 -12.67 18.54
CA GLU A 160 -1.79 -11.41 19.28
C GLU A 160 -2.23 -11.63 20.73
N GLU A 161 -2.45 -12.88 21.15
CA GLU A 161 -3.00 -13.21 22.47
C GLU A 161 -4.29 -12.43 22.78
N ALA A 162 -5.10 -12.20 21.76
CA ALA A 162 -6.33 -11.41 21.83
C ALA A 162 -7.56 -12.25 22.22
N ILE A 163 -7.37 -13.53 22.56
CA ILE A 163 -8.47 -14.46 22.88
C ILE A 163 -8.15 -15.23 24.14
N GLY A 164 -9.04 -15.14 25.13
CA GLY A 164 -9.06 -16.00 26.31
C GLY A 164 -10.29 -16.90 26.33
N LEU A 165 -10.32 -17.88 27.23
CA LEU A 165 -11.55 -18.62 27.57
C LEU A 165 -12.00 -18.24 28.99
N SER A 166 -13.31 -18.10 29.18
CA SER A 166 -13.90 -17.77 30.47
C SER A 166 -15.05 -18.72 30.79
N ASP A 167 -14.94 -19.41 31.92
CA ASP A 167 -16.01 -20.28 32.42
C ASP A 167 -17.29 -19.49 32.70
N LYS A 168 -17.15 -18.25 33.19
CA LYS A 168 -18.28 -17.35 33.45
C LYS A 168 -19.01 -16.94 32.16
N ALA A 169 -18.27 -16.77 31.06
CA ALA A 169 -18.85 -16.44 29.76
C ALA A 169 -19.27 -17.68 28.97
N GLY A 170 -18.93 -18.89 29.44
CA GLY A 170 -19.20 -20.14 28.74
C GLY A 170 -18.43 -20.31 27.43
N GLY A 171 -17.33 -19.57 27.23
CA GLY A 171 -16.67 -19.55 25.92
C GLY A 171 -15.56 -18.50 25.77
N PRO A 172 -15.20 -18.17 24.51
CA PRO A 172 -14.13 -17.23 24.21
C PRO A 172 -14.48 -15.79 24.59
N VAL A 173 -13.48 -15.06 25.07
CA VAL A 173 -13.52 -13.61 25.33
C VAL A 173 -12.49 -12.95 24.43
N LEU A 174 -12.92 -11.97 23.64
CA LEU A 174 -12.09 -11.26 22.66
C LEU A 174 -11.59 -9.94 23.26
N ASP A 175 -10.30 -9.66 23.09
CA ASP A 175 -9.68 -8.37 23.36
C ASP A 175 -9.53 -7.58 22.05
N ASP A 176 -10.45 -6.64 21.83
CA ASP A 176 -10.48 -5.80 20.63
C ASP A 176 -9.26 -4.87 20.49
N GLN A 177 -8.55 -4.55 21.58
CA GLN A 177 -7.36 -3.70 21.53
C GLN A 177 -6.13 -4.46 21.00
N ARG A 178 -6.07 -5.77 21.25
CA ARG A 178 -5.01 -6.65 20.74
C ARG A 178 -5.36 -7.26 19.38
N CYS A 179 -6.65 -7.43 19.08
CA CYS A 179 -7.08 -8.11 17.86
C CYS A 179 -6.72 -7.31 16.60
N LEU A 180 -5.87 -7.88 15.74
CA LEU A 180 -5.57 -7.32 14.42
C LEU A 180 -6.62 -7.66 13.34
N ALA A 181 -7.72 -8.34 13.72
CA ALA A 181 -8.77 -8.79 12.79
C ALA A 181 -8.22 -9.64 11.63
N CYS A 182 -7.32 -10.59 11.92
CA CYS A 182 -6.74 -11.48 10.90
C CYS A 182 -7.64 -12.68 10.53
N GLY A 183 -8.76 -12.89 11.22
CA GLY A 183 -9.74 -13.93 10.92
C GLY A 183 -9.34 -15.39 11.23
N ARG A 184 -8.09 -15.68 11.59
CA ARG A 184 -7.61 -17.07 11.83
C ARG A 184 -8.42 -17.85 12.86
N CYS A 185 -8.89 -17.19 13.91
CA CYS A 185 -9.71 -17.82 14.94
C CYS A 185 -11.11 -18.21 14.45
N ILE A 186 -11.63 -17.56 13.40
CA ILE A 186 -12.91 -17.88 12.76
C ILE A 186 -12.80 -19.26 12.09
N GLU A 187 -11.73 -19.46 11.32
CA GLU A 187 -11.47 -20.72 10.62
C GLU A 187 -11.10 -21.86 11.57
N ALA A 188 -10.42 -21.54 12.67
CA ALA A 188 -9.98 -22.52 13.64
C ALA A 188 -11.08 -23.01 14.60
N CYS A 189 -12.26 -22.38 14.64
CA CYS A 189 -13.29 -22.71 15.62
C CYS A 189 -14.19 -23.87 15.12
N PRO A 190 -14.02 -25.12 15.61
CA PRO A 190 -14.77 -26.26 15.09
C PRO A 190 -16.24 -26.25 15.52
N SER A 191 -16.59 -25.56 16.61
CA SER A 191 -17.95 -25.45 17.11
C SER A 191 -18.75 -24.34 16.45
N GLY A 192 -18.13 -23.49 15.61
CA GLY A 192 -18.81 -22.33 15.04
C GLY A 192 -19.16 -21.23 16.06
N THR A 193 -18.60 -21.29 17.27
CA THR A 193 -18.80 -20.27 18.32
C THR A 193 -18.15 -18.94 17.96
N ILE A 194 -17.00 -18.97 17.27
CA ILE A 194 -16.39 -17.76 16.70
C ILE A 194 -16.75 -17.70 15.23
N VAL A 195 -17.40 -16.61 14.83
CA VAL A 195 -17.84 -16.34 13.47
C VAL A 195 -17.29 -15.02 12.97
N GLU A 196 -17.40 -14.78 11.67
CA GLU A 196 -17.14 -13.46 11.12
C GLU A 196 -18.22 -12.47 11.57
N GLY A 197 -17.77 -11.33 12.10
CA GLY A 197 -18.57 -10.12 12.29
C GLY A 197 -18.36 -9.20 11.09
N ASP A 198 -17.80 -8.01 11.33
CA ASP A 198 -17.48 -7.07 10.26
C ASP A 198 -16.25 -7.50 9.47
N SER A 199 -16.26 -7.27 8.15
CA SER A 199 -15.10 -7.50 7.29
C SER A 199 -14.95 -6.39 6.26
N GLY A 200 -13.73 -6.24 5.74
CA GLY A 200 -13.41 -5.19 4.78
C GLY A 200 -11.96 -4.74 4.91
N TRP A 201 -11.77 -3.43 4.84
CA TRP A 201 -10.45 -2.80 4.84
C TRP A 201 -10.32 -1.81 5.98
N ARG A 202 -9.22 -1.92 6.74
CA ARG A 202 -8.72 -0.85 7.59
C ARG A 202 -8.09 0.21 6.69
N PHE A 203 -8.55 1.45 6.84
CA PHE A 203 -8.12 2.57 6.01
C PHE A 203 -7.12 3.45 6.76
N GLN A 204 -5.98 3.74 6.16
CA GLN A 204 -4.91 4.51 6.78
C GLN A 204 -4.50 5.68 5.89
N VAL A 205 -4.18 6.83 6.49
CA VAL A 205 -3.82 8.05 5.74
C VAL A 205 -2.62 8.79 6.30
N GLY A 206 -1.87 9.43 5.40
CA GLY A 206 -0.83 10.40 5.73
C GLY A 206 0.54 9.82 6.05
N GLY A 207 0.75 8.52 5.84
CA GLY A 207 2.06 7.88 5.98
C GLY A 207 3.03 8.35 4.90
N ARG A 208 4.31 8.45 5.25
CA ARG A 208 5.37 8.70 4.28
C ARG A 208 6.75 8.42 4.87
N LEU A 209 7.66 8.03 3.99
CA LEU A 209 9.10 8.09 4.24
C LEU A 209 9.71 9.38 3.65
N GLY A 210 11.03 9.47 3.68
CA GLY A 210 11.79 10.61 3.17
C GLY A 210 12.36 11.46 4.30
N ARG A 211 12.53 12.76 4.06
CA ARG A 211 13.23 13.67 5.00
C ARG A 211 12.54 13.81 6.36
N HIS A 212 11.23 13.57 6.42
CA HIS A 212 10.43 13.72 7.64
C HIS A 212 9.46 12.52 7.73
N PRO A 213 9.94 11.34 8.14
CA PRO A 213 9.12 10.13 8.14
C PRO A 213 7.96 10.24 9.14
N ARG A 214 6.83 9.62 8.81
CA ARG A 214 5.66 9.45 9.69
C ARG A 214 4.86 8.22 9.28
N LEU A 215 4.25 7.57 10.28
CA LEU A 215 3.29 6.51 10.04
C LEU A 215 1.92 7.10 9.69
N ALA A 216 1.17 6.35 8.89
CA ALA A 216 -0.20 6.66 8.57
C ALA A 216 -1.09 6.52 9.82
N ARG A 217 -2.10 7.38 9.92
CA ARG A 217 -3.15 7.32 10.93
C ARG A 217 -4.27 6.44 10.42
N GLU A 218 -4.79 5.56 11.26
CA GLU A 218 -5.96 4.75 10.94
C GLU A 218 -7.25 5.59 11.07
N VAL A 219 -8.12 5.48 10.08
CA VAL A 219 -9.52 5.89 10.16
C VAL A 219 -10.29 4.73 10.80
N ALA A 220 -11.09 5.04 11.80
CA ALA A 220 -11.78 4.03 12.59
C ALA A 220 -12.81 3.25 11.77
N GLY A 221 -12.83 1.93 11.94
CA GLY A 221 -13.79 1.04 11.32
C GLY A 221 -13.18 0.07 10.31
N LEU A 222 -14.03 -0.83 9.81
CA LEU A 222 -13.74 -1.64 8.63
C LEU A 222 -14.65 -1.15 7.51
N HIS A 223 -14.06 -0.92 6.34
CA HIS A 223 -14.76 -0.29 5.24
C HIS A 223 -14.87 -1.23 4.05
N GLY A 224 -16.07 -1.29 3.46
CA GLY A 224 -16.32 -2.01 2.22
C GLY A 224 -15.61 -1.36 1.03
N ALA A 225 -15.54 -2.07 -0.09
CA ALA A 225 -14.84 -1.61 -1.29
C ALA A 225 -15.34 -0.25 -1.81
N GLU A 226 -16.66 -0.02 -1.83
CA GLU A 226 -17.23 1.26 -2.27
C GLU A 226 -16.87 2.42 -1.33
N GLN A 227 -16.94 2.18 -0.01
CA GLN A 227 -16.55 3.17 0.99
C GLN A 227 -15.06 3.53 0.84
N VAL A 228 -14.19 2.53 0.66
CA VAL A 228 -12.76 2.75 0.43
C VAL A 228 -12.50 3.60 -0.82
N LEU A 229 -13.21 3.35 -1.92
CA LEU A 229 -13.07 4.14 -3.15
C LEU A 229 -13.48 5.60 -2.93
N ALA A 230 -14.63 5.82 -2.29
CA ALA A 230 -15.11 7.17 -1.95
C ALA A 230 -14.12 7.90 -1.01
N MET A 231 -13.56 7.20 -0.03
CA MET A 231 -12.53 7.76 0.86
C MET A 231 -11.25 8.16 0.12
N ILE A 232 -10.80 7.36 -0.86
CA ILE A 232 -9.64 7.70 -1.68
C ILE A 232 -9.92 8.96 -2.52
N GLU A 233 -11.10 9.04 -3.12
CA GLU A 233 -11.53 10.22 -3.88
C GLU A 233 -11.54 11.46 -2.98
N GLY A 234 -12.18 11.40 -1.80
CA GLY A 234 -12.19 12.49 -0.83
C GLY A 234 -10.79 12.89 -0.34
N ALA A 235 -9.89 11.91 -0.12
CA ALA A 235 -8.50 12.18 0.24
C ALA A 235 -7.74 12.92 -0.88
N ILE A 236 -7.96 12.53 -2.14
CA ILE A 236 -7.38 13.18 -3.32
C ILE A 236 -7.92 14.60 -3.49
N GLU A 237 -9.21 14.80 -3.33
CA GLU A 237 -9.85 16.12 -3.40
C GLU A 237 -9.31 17.05 -2.31
N HIS A 238 -9.27 16.56 -1.07
CA HIS A 238 -8.69 17.29 0.05
C HIS A 238 -7.23 17.65 -0.20
N TYR A 239 -6.45 16.68 -0.70
CA TYR A 239 -5.06 16.90 -1.10
C TYR A 239 -4.95 18.02 -2.14
N LYS A 240 -5.74 17.97 -3.21
CA LYS A 240 -5.71 18.96 -4.29
C LYS A 240 -6.10 20.36 -3.83
N ALA A 241 -7.14 20.47 -3.02
CA ALA A 241 -7.65 21.73 -2.52
C ALA A 241 -6.66 22.42 -1.58
N ASN A 242 -5.95 21.63 -0.77
CA ASN A 242 -5.13 22.16 0.31
C ASN A 242 -3.62 22.14 0.05
N ASN A 243 -3.14 21.53 -1.04
CA ASN A 243 -1.71 21.44 -1.34
C ASN A 243 -1.07 22.82 -1.53
N ARG A 244 0.02 23.08 -0.80
CA ARG A 244 0.86 24.26 -1.02
C ARG A 244 2.22 23.81 -1.52
N ARG A 245 2.63 24.35 -2.67
CA ARG A 245 4.01 24.19 -3.19
C ARG A 245 4.48 22.72 -3.34
N GLY A 246 3.56 21.79 -3.63
CA GLY A 246 3.91 20.39 -3.84
C GLY A 246 4.19 19.60 -2.55
N GLU A 247 3.58 20.01 -1.42
CA GLU A 247 3.57 19.24 -0.17
C GLU A 247 3.16 17.77 -0.42
N ARG A 248 3.66 16.83 0.39
CA ARG A 248 3.12 15.45 0.40
C ARG A 248 1.80 15.41 1.14
N PHE A 249 0.95 14.43 0.85
CA PHE A 249 -0.38 14.35 1.45
C PHE A 249 -0.32 14.32 2.98
N GLY A 250 0.61 13.55 3.56
CA GLY A 250 0.83 13.54 5.00
C GLY A 250 1.13 14.93 5.61
N ASP A 251 1.77 15.84 4.88
CA ASP A 251 2.04 17.21 5.35
C ASP A 251 0.81 18.10 5.26
N VAL A 252 0.05 17.96 4.17
CA VAL A 252 -1.25 18.62 4.03
C VAL A 252 -2.18 18.22 5.18
N LEU A 253 -2.27 16.92 5.47
CA LEU A 253 -3.07 16.39 6.58
C LEU A 253 -2.61 16.93 7.93
N GLY A 254 -1.31 16.95 8.21
CA GLY A 254 -0.79 17.47 9.47
C GLY A 254 -1.15 18.94 9.72
N ARG A 255 -1.36 19.72 8.65
CA ARG A 255 -1.73 21.14 8.74
C ARG A 255 -3.24 21.38 8.77
N THR A 256 -4.01 20.55 8.09
CA THR A 256 -5.44 20.81 7.83
C THR A 256 -6.38 19.89 8.58
N GLY A 257 -5.89 18.76 9.09
CA GLY A 257 -6.73 17.63 9.43
C GLY A 257 -7.39 17.04 8.19
N TRP A 258 -8.09 15.92 8.38
CA TRP A 258 -9.05 15.34 7.44
C TRP A 258 -9.69 14.15 8.13
N GLU A 259 -11.00 14.03 8.01
CA GLU A 259 -11.74 12.81 8.28
C GLU A 259 -12.65 12.55 7.07
N PRO A 260 -12.86 11.29 6.68
CA PRO A 260 -13.80 10.97 5.63
C PRO A 260 -15.23 11.28 6.08
N GLU A 261 -16.01 11.87 5.18
CA GLU A 261 -17.43 12.10 5.39
C GLU A 261 -18.19 10.81 5.09
N PHE A 262 -18.86 10.26 6.10
CA PHE A 262 -19.71 9.09 5.96
C PHE A 262 -21.16 9.54 5.81
N ASP A 263 -21.76 9.27 4.66
CA ASP A 263 -23.21 9.38 4.52
C ASP A 263 -23.85 8.15 5.15
N SER A 264 -24.32 8.30 6.39
CA SER A 264 -24.99 7.24 7.18
C SER A 264 -26.34 6.81 6.59
N SER A 265 -26.75 7.33 5.42
CA SER A 265 -28.00 6.93 4.73
C SER A 265 -27.83 5.81 3.70
N LYS A 266 -26.61 5.26 3.53
CA LYS A 266 -26.29 4.22 2.54
C LYS A 266 -25.67 2.93 3.13
N GLU A 267 -26.01 2.59 4.37
CA GLU A 267 -25.81 1.24 4.94
C GLU A 267 -27.12 0.43 4.84
#